data_AF-A0A1B6FS21-F1
#
_entry.id   AF-A0A1B6FS21-F1
#
_cell.length_a   1.000
_cell.length_b   1.000
_cell.length_c   1.000
_cell.angle_alpha   90.00
_cell.angle_beta   90.00
_cell.angle_gamma   90.00
#
_symmetry.space_group_name_H-M   'P 1'
#
loop_
_entity.id
_entity.type
_entity.pdbx_description
1 polymer ?
#
loop_
_entity_poly.entity_id
_entity_poly.type
_entity_poly.pdbx_seq_one_letter_code
_entity_poly.pdbx_strand_id
1 'polypeptide(L)'
;MKVSSKTASFSNEKHVRQTRPLDYIYDPLFTFSGPKSYYKTAHASYQAAAEFSVRPIFDSMFSDMVRYPRATLVLRPSHQMPQSIDPSYLGKVRATAQEKTVTAEVTGSDRYKYFRRPLTEGQSGAPASRFPLLGAENVTNLGIMAPPTTAQKMRDRVS
;
A
#
# COMPACT_ATOMS: atom_id res chain seq x y z
N MET A 1 -47.92 -19.72 21.46
CA MET A 1 -46.99 -18.71 20.89
C MET A 1 -45.74 -19.44 20.42
N LYS A 2 -45.38 -19.37 19.13
CA LYS A 2 -44.16 -20.02 18.60
C LYS A 2 -43.00 -19.02 18.66
N VAL A 3 -41.98 -19.33 19.47
CA VAL A 3 -40.78 -18.50 19.59
C VAL A 3 -39.77 -18.99 18.54
N SER A 4 -39.56 -18.19 17.49
CA SER A 4 -38.57 -18.48 16.45
C SER A 4 -37.19 -18.10 16.95
N SER A 5 -36.39 -19.06 17.39
CA SER A 5 -34.97 -18.88 17.70
C SER A 5 -34.17 -18.64 16.41
N LYS A 6 -33.94 -17.37 16.05
CA LYS A 6 -32.95 -17.03 15.03
C LYS A 6 -31.56 -17.15 15.64
N THR A 7 -30.90 -18.28 15.41
CA THR A 7 -29.46 -18.43 15.63
C THR A 7 -28.73 -17.57 14.60
N ALA A 8 -28.07 -16.50 15.06
CA ALA A 8 -27.17 -15.72 14.22
C ALA A 8 -25.90 -16.55 13.96
N SER A 9 -25.81 -17.14 12.77
CA SER A 9 -24.56 -17.71 12.29
C SER A 9 -23.65 -16.58 11.82
N PHE A 10 -22.58 -16.30 12.56
CA PHE A 10 -21.51 -15.43 12.06
C PHE A 10 -20.72 -16.24 11.05
N SER A 11 -21.02 -16.07 9.76
CA SER A 11 -20.18 -16.64 8.71
C SER A 11 -18.79 -16.02 8.82
N ASN A 12 -17.76 -16.87 8.78
CA ASN A 12 -16.36 -16.48 8.82
C ASN A 12 -15.91 -15.96 7.43
N GLU A 13 -16.78 -15.21 6.76
CA GLU A 13 -16.48 -14.57 5.49
C GLU A 13 -15.61 -13.36 5.78
N LYS A 14 -14.44 -13.32 5.14
CA LYS A 14 -13.58 -12.14 5.18
C LYS A 14 -14.36 -10.97 4.61
N HIS A 15 -14.90 -10.12 5.48
CA HIS A 15 -15.68 -8.95 5.10
C HIS A 15 -14.75 -7.89 4.51
N VAL A 16 -14.42 -8.05 3.23
CA VAL A 16 -13.66 -7.05 2.48
C VAL A 16 -14.62 -5.91 2.19
N ARG A 17 -14.45 -4.77 2.86
CA ARG A 17 -15.19 -3.55 2.51
C ARG A 17 -14.87 -3.21 1.06
N GLN A 18 -15.91 -3.10 0.23
CA GLN A 18 -15.77 -2.76 -1.20
C GLN A 18 -15.07 -1.42 -1.42
N THR A 19 -15.20 -0.50 -0.46
CA THR A 19 -14.56 0.81 -0.48
C THR A 19 -13.70 1.00 0.77
N ARG A 20 -12.48 1.52 0.57
CA ARG A 20 -11.52 1.84 1.63
C ARG A 20 -11.38 3.36 1.74
N PRO A 21 -12.32 4.04 2.43
CA PRO A 21 -12.42 5.51 2.37
C PRO A 21 -11.16 6.21 2.86
N LEU A 22 -10.40 5.64 3.79
CA LEU A 22 -9.21 6.27 4.40
C LEU A 22 -7.90 5.99 3.65
N ASP A 23 -7.93 5.28 2.52
CA ASP A 23 -6.69 4.97 1.76
C ASP A 23 -5.96 6.22 1.29
N TYR A 24 -6.66 7.33 1.10
CA TYR A 24 -6.07 8.62 0.76
C TYR A 24 -4.96 9.06 1.76
N ILE A 25 -5.03 8.59 3.01
CA ILE A 25 -4.03 8.83 4.06
C ILE A 25 -2.89 7.83 3.94
N TYR A 26 -3.21 6.54 3.87
CA TYR A 26 -2.24 5.46 4.04
C TYR A 26 -1.54 5.01 2.75
N ASP A 27 -2.20 5.11 1.59
CA ASP A 27 -1.67 4.61 0.34
C ASP A 27 -0.82 5.69 -0.36
N PRO A 28 0.51 5.53 -0.44
CA PRO A 28 1.38 6.50 -1.09
C PRO A 28 1.09 6.66 -2.59
N LEU A 29 0.50 5.66 -3.23
CA LEU A 29 0.10 5.71 -4.65
C LEU A 29 -1.16 6.55 -4.87
N PHE A 30 -1.86 6.93 -3.79
CA PHE A 30 -3.02 7.81 -3.88
C PHE A 30 -2.58 9.24 -4.22
N THR A 31 -2.71 9.60 -5.50
CA THR A 31 -2.32 10.92 -6.01
C THR A 31 -3.50 11.89 -6.05
N PHE A 32 -3.19 13.19 -5.91
CA PHE A 32 -4.16 14.28 -6.02
C PHE A 32 -3.64 15.30 -7.02
N SER A 33 -4.54 15.97 -7.73
CA SER A 33 -4.18 17.11 -8.60
C SER A 33 -3.68 18.33 -7.83
N GLY A 34 -3.98 18.42 -6.53
CA GLY A 34 -3.55 19.51 -5.65
C GLY A 34 -4.25 19.49 -4.30
N PRO A 35 -3.99 20.50 -3.43
CA PRO A 35 -4.51 20.54 -2.06
C PRO A 35 -6.04 20.60 -2.00
N LYS A 36 -6.68 21.29 -2.94
CA LYS A 36 -8.16 21.36 -2.99
C LYS A 36 -8.80 19.98 -3.21
N SER A 37 -8.22 19.18 -4.11
CA SER A 37 -8.71 17.82 -4.37
C SER A 37 -8.47 16.89 -3.17
N TYR A 38 -7.34 17.09 -2.49
CA TYR A 38 -7.02 16.41 -1.23
C TYR A 38 -8.10 16.61 -0.18
N TYR A 39 -8.41 17.87 0.16
CA TYR A 39 -9.40 18.15 1.21
C TYR A 39 -10.82 17.72 0.85
N LYS A 40 -11.20 17.79 -0.43
CA LYS A 40 -12.48 17.25 -0.90
C LYS A 40 -12.58 15.74 -0.64
N THR A 41 -11.51 15.01 -0.96
CA THR A 41 -11.42 13.56 -0.72
C THR A 41 -11.43 13.27 0.77
N ALA A 42 -10.59 13.97 1.55
CA ALA A 42 -10.54 13.81 3.00
C ALA A 42 -11.91 14.00 3.65
N HIS A 43 -12.65 15.03 3.25
CA HIS A 43 -14.00 15.26 3.75
C HIS A 43 -14.96 14.10 3.41
N ALA A 44 -15.00 13.65 2.16
CA ALA A 44 -15.81 12.52 1.75
C ALA A 44 -15.44 11.23 2.50
N SER A 45 -14.15 11.02 2.74
CA SER A 45 -13.61 9.88 3.47
C SER A 45 -14.01 9.91 4.95
N TYR A 46 -13.93 11.06 5.62
CA TYR A 46 -14.39 11.20 7.00
C TYR A 46 -15.89 10.99 7.13
N GLN A 47 -16.69 11.48 6.18
CA GLN A 47 -18.13 11.22 6.16
C GLN A 47 -18.44 9.73 5.97
N ALA A 48 -17.70 9.03 5.10
CA ALA A 48 -17.88 7.61 4.87
C ALA A 48 -17.37 6.74 6.04
N ALA A 49 -16.37 7.20 6.78
CA ALA A 49 -15.79 6.50 7.92
C ALA A 49 -16.51 6.79 9.25
N ALA A 50 -17.32 7.86 9.32
CA ALA A 50 -18.07 8.22 10.50
C ALA A 50 -19.10 7.14 10.86
N GLU A 51 -18.90 6.47 11.99
CA GLU A 51 -19.84 5.48 12.51
C GLU A 51 -20.61 6.07 13.69
N PHE A 52 -21.94 6.01 13.65
CA PHE A 52 -22.79 6.37 14.78
C PHE A 52 -23.12 5.13 15.61
N SER A 53 -23.10 5.28 16.92
CA SER A 53 -23.51 4.25 17.86
C SER A 53 -24.61 4.77 18.77
N VAL A 54 -25.61 3.94 19.04
CA VAL A 54 -26.66 4.26 20.00
C VAL A 54 -26.15 3.84 21.39
N ARG A 55 -26.00 4.81 22.30
CA ARG A 55 -25.60 4.58 23.69
C ARG A 55 -26.82 4.73 24.60
N PRO A 56 -27.21 3.70 25.36
CA PRO A 56 -28.34 3.81 26.26
C PRO A 56 -28.03 4.77 27.42
N ILE A 57 -29.04 5.50 27.87
CA ILE A 57 -29.02 6.23 29.14
C ILE A 57 -29.73 5.35 30.16
N PHE A 58 -28.98 4.81 31.13
CA PHE A 58 -29.51 3.81 32.07
C PHE A 58 -30.60 4.39 32.99
N ASP A 59 -30.49 5.66 33.38
CA ASP A 59 -31.46 6.33 34.26
C ASP A 59 -32.85 6.48 33.62
N SER A 60 -32.91 6.60 32.29
CA SER A 60 -34.13 6.83 31.52
C SER A 60 -34.40 5.74 30.47
N MET A 61 -33.84 4.54 30.64
CA MET A 61 -33.81 3.48 29.61
C MET A 61 -35.20 3.05 29.12
N PHE A 62 -36.23 3.21 29.96
CA PHE A 62 -37.62 2.86 29.69
C PHE A 62 -38.50 4.08 29.34
N SER A 63 -37.93 5.27 29.22
CA SER A 63 -38.64 6.51 28.92
C SER A 63 -38.43 6.95 27.46
N ASP A 64 -39.52 7.20 26.76
CA ASP A 64 -39.52 7.80 25.41
C ASP A 64 -39.85 9.31 25.45
N MET A 65 -39.89 9.93 26.63
CA MET A 65 -40.15 11.38 26.76
C MET A 65 -38.94 12.20 26.28
N VAL A 66 -39.18 13.29 25.54
CA VAL A 66 -38.13 14.18 25.01
C VAL A 66 -37.17 14.69 26.10
N ARG A 67 -37.68 14.96 27.30
CA ARG A 67 -36.87 15.40 28.46
C ARG A 67 -36.04 14.29 29.11
N TYR A 68 -36.40 13.02 28.89
CA TYR A 68 -35.72 11.84 29.44
C TYR A 68 -35.56 10.81 28.32
N PRO A 69 -34.66 11.05 27.35
CA PRO A 69 -34.45 10.14 26.24
C PRO A 69 -33.86 8.82 26.73
N ARG A 70 -34.29 7.69 26.17
CA ARG A 70 -33.73 6.36 26.52
C ARG A 70 -32.29 6.12 26.04
N ALA A 71 -31.85 6.85 25.01
CA ALA A 71 -30.54 6.66 24.39
C ALA A 71 -30.07 7.93 23.67
N THR A 72 -28.75 8.05 23.53
CA THR A 72 -28.11 9.11 22.74
C THR A 72 -27.38 8.51 21.54
N LEU A 73 -27.39 9.24 20.43
CA LEU A 73 -26.53 8.94 19.29
C LEU A 73 -25.16 9.54 19.56
N VAL A 74 -24.15 8.67 19.64
CA VAL A 74 -22.75 9.05 19.85
C VAL A 74 -21.99 8.74 18.57
N LEU A 75 -21.28 9.75 18.05
CA LEU A 75 -20.31 9.53 16.99
C LEU A 75 -19.16 8.68 17.58
N ARG A 76 -18.99 7.46 17.08
CA ARG A 76 -17.88 6.61 17.46
C ARG A 76 -16.62 7.17 16.77
N PRO A 77 -15.53 7.42 17.51
CA PRO A 77 -14.23 7.67 16.89
C PRO A 77 -13.73 6.35 16.30
N SER A 78 -14.30 5.95 15.15
CA SER A 78 -14.02 4.68 14.47
C SER A 78 -12.57 4.59 14.01
N HIS A 79 -11.90 5.72 13.79
CA HIS A 79 -10.51 5.78 13.37
C HIS A 79 -9.75 6.88 14.09
N GLN A 80 -9.16 6.53 15.25
CA GLN A 80 -8.03 7.31 15.75
C GLN A 80 -6.83 7.00 14.86
N MET A 81 -6.36 7.99 14.10
CA MET A 81 -5.14 7.82 13.33
C MET A 81 -3.96 7.56 14.27
N PRO A 82 -3.03 6.67 13.91
CA PRO A 82 -1.76 6.55 14.60
C PRO A 82 -1.04 7.90 14.63
N GLN A 83 -0.44 8.24 15.78
CA GLN A 83 0.31 9.50 15.94
C GLN A 83 1.52 9.60 15.00
N SER A 84 1.98 8.48 14.45
CA SER A 84 3.09 8.43 13.48
C SER A 84 2.75 9.01 12.11
N ILE A 85 1.46 9.21 11.79
CA ILE A 85 1.02 9.61 10.46
C ILE A 85 0.44 11.01 10.52
N ASP A 86 0.96 11.89 9.65
CA ASP A 86 0.45 13.24 9.46
C ASP A 86 -0.66 13.25 8.38
N PRO A 87 -1.95 13.50 8.73
CA PRO A 87 -3.06 13.59 7.78
C PRO A 87 -3.13 14.94 7.06
N SER A 88 -2.13 15.81 7.17
CA SER A 88 -2.09 17.02 6.38
C SER A 88 -1.69 16.71 4.93
N TYR A 89 -2.11 17.58 4.02
CA TYR A 89 -1.63 17.51 2.63
C TYR A 89 -0.10 17.57 2.55
N LEU A 90 0.55 18.35 3.41
CA LEU A 90 2.01 18.44 3.47
C LEU A 90 2.64 17.13 3.94
N GLY A 91 2.05 16.47 4.94
CA GLY A 91 2.44 15.14 5.38
C GLY A 91 2.41 14.14 4.22
N LYS A 92 1.34 14.17 3.42
CA LYS A 92 1.23 13.33 2.22
C LYS A 92 2.30 13.62 1.19
N VAL A 93 2.54 14.89 0.87
CA VAL A 93 3.59 15.28 -0.09
C VAL A 93 4.96 14.78 0.37
N ARG A 94 5.29 14.90 1.66
CA ARG A 94 6.54 14.37 2.23
C ARG A 94 6.63 12.86 2.11
N ALA A 95 5.56 12.13 2.44
CA ALA A 95 5.53 10.67 2.31
C ALA A 95 5.75 10.22 0.85
N THR A 96 5.07 10.85 -0.10
CA THR A 96 5.27 10.55 -1.53
C THR A 96 6.68 10.90 -2.04
N ALA A 97 7.31 11.94 -1.48
CA ALA A 97 8.68 12.32 -1.82
C ALA A 97 9.71 11.31 -1.30
N GLN A 98 9.50 10.75 -0.11
CA GLN A 98 10.37 9.71 0.46
C GLN A 98 10.34 8.41 -0.34
N GLU A 99 9.21 8.02 -0.92
CA GLU A 99 9.20 6.83 -1.77
C GLU A 99 9.93 7.04 -3.09
N LYS A 100 9.90 8.27 -3.61
CA LYS A 100 10.60 8.63 -4.85
C LYS A 100 12.12 8.56 -4.71
N THR A 101 12.68 8.61 -3.49
CA THR A 101 14.12 8.46 -3.28
C THR A 101 14.61 7.02 -3.37
N VAL A 102 13.71 6.04 -3.38
CA VAL A 102 14.05 4.67 -3.79
C VAL A 102 14.22 4.67 -5.30
N THR A 103 15.42 5.05 -5.76
CA THR A 103 15.76 5.06 -7.18
C THR A 103 15.82 3.63 -7.69
N ALA A 104 14.74 3.17 -8.31
CA ALA A 104 14.75 1.92 -9.03
C ALA A 104 15.76 2.00 -10.17
N GLU A 105 16.82 1.19 -10.10
CA GLU A 105 17.81 1.08 -11.17
C GLU A 105 17.22 0.28 -12.34
N VAL A 106 16.44 0.97 -13.18
CA VAL A 106 15.74 0.37 -14.34
C VAL A 106 16.72 -0.37 -15.26
N THR A 107 17.95 0.14 -15.43
CA THR A 107 18.99 -0.46 -16.26
C THR A 107 20.02 -1.28 -15.48
N GLY A 108 20.03 -1.20 -14.14
CA GLY A 108 21.04 -1.78 -13.27
C GLY A 108 20.56 -3.05 -12.56
N SER A 109 20.81 -3.11 -11.26
CA SER A 109 20.52 -4.29 -10.42
C SER A 109 19.05 -4.71 -10.45
N ASP A 110 18.14 -3.75 -10.58
CA ASP A 110 16.68 -3.98 -10.58
C ASP A 110 16.09 -4.22 -11.97
N ARG A 111 16.91 -4.27 -13.03
CA ARG A 111 16.44 -4.44 -14.42
C ARG A 111 15.52 -5.65 -14.62
N TYR A 112 15.76 -6.74 -13.88
CA TYR A 112 14.95 -7.97 -13.98
C TYR A 112 13.50 -7.80 -13.50
N LYS A 113 13.20 -6.76 -12.70
CA LYS A 113 11.84 -6.44 -12.25
C LYS A 113 11.01 -5.79 -13.37
N TYR A 114 11.66 -5.01 -14.23
CA TYR A 114 11.00 -4.17 -15.24
C TYR A 114 11.06 -4.75 -16.66
N PHE A 115 12.09 -5.55 -16.97
CA PHE A 115 12.27 -6.16 -18.27
C PHE A 115 12.18 -7.67 -18.18
N ARG A 116 11.23 -8.25 -18.92
CA ARG A 116 11.21 -9.67 -19.21
C ARG A 116 11.92 -9.89 -20.55
N ARG A 117 12.77 -10.91 -20.65
CA ARG A 117 13.25 -11.36 -21.96
C ARG A 117 12.02 -11.91 -22.70
N PRO A 118 11.79 -11.52 -23.97
CA PRO A 118 10.74 -12.14 -24.76
C PRO A 118 10.98 -13.64 -24.77
N LEU A 119 9.99 -14.40 -24.31
CA LEU A 119 10.03 -15.85 -24.36
C LEU A 119 9.92 -16.22 -25.85
N THR A 120 11.01 -16.73 -26.42
CA THR A 120 10.94 -17.39 -27.72
C THR A 120 10.10 -18.65 -27.51
N GLU A 121 9.10 -18.85 -28.37
CA GLU A 121 8.16 -19.98 -28.27
C GLU A 121 8.94 -21.29 -28.07
N GLY A 122 8.82 -21.91 -26.88
CA GLY A 122 9.51 -23.16 -26.55
C GLY A 122 10.18 -23.22 -25.17
N GLN A 123 10.40 -22.10 -24.47
CA GLN A 123 10.91 -22.14 -23.09
C GLN A 123 9.81 -21.81 -22.08
N SER A 124 9.32 -22.83 -21.36
CA SER A 124 8.43 -22.62 -20.21
C SER A 124 9.21 -21.93 -19.08
N GLY A 125 8.79 -20.71 -18.72
CA GLY A 125 9.48 -19.88 -17.74
C GLY A 125 9.40 -20.44 -16.32
N ALA A 126 10.53 -20.94 -15.82
CA ALA A 126 10.83 -20.98 -14.40
C ALA A 126 11.98 -19.98 -14.13
N PRO A 127 11.90 -19.12 -13.10
CA PRO A 127 13.01 -18.25 -12.74
C PRO A 127 14.12 -19.13 -12.17
N ALA A 128 15.20 -19.33 -12.92
CA ALA A 128 16.41 -19.97 -12.41
C ALA A 128 17.09 -19.01 -11.40
N SER A 129 16.61 -18.99 -10.16
CA SER A 129 17.36 -18.46 -9.03
C SER A 129 18.49 -19.45 -8.70
N ARG A 130 19.59 -19.39 -9.45
CA ARG A 130 20.78 -20.19 -9.20
C ARG A 130 21.81 -19.30 -8.53
N PHE A 131 21.81 -19.30 -7.19
CA PHE A 131 23.00 -18.92 -6.43
C PHE A 131 24.18 -19.78 -6.94
N PRO A 132 25.39 -19.23 -7.15
CA PRO A 132 26.48 -20.03 -7.67
C PRO A 132 26.98 -20.96 -6.58
N LEU A 133 26.76 -22.27 -6.76
CA LEU A 133 27.55 -23.28 -6.07
C LEU A 133 28.97 -23.25 -6.66
N LEU A 134 29.92 -23.21 -5.75
CA LEU A 134 31.36 -23.32 -5.95
C LEU A 134 31.70 -24.61 -6.72
N GLY A 135 32.61 -24.51 -7.70
CA GLY A 135 33.17 -25.64 -8.44
C GLY A 135 32.27 -26.10 -9.61
N ALA A 136 32.77 -26.58 -10.72
CA ALA A 136 34.13 -26.87 -11.14
C ALA A 136 34.05 -27.11 -12.67
N GLU A 137 35.20 -27.01 -13.34
CA GLU A 137 35.50 -27.43 -14.71
C GLU A 137 34.50 -27.28 -15.88
N ASN A 138 34.99 -26.57 -16.91
CA ASN A 138 34.95 -26.95 -18.33
C ASN A 138 33.61 -26.96 -19.07
N VAL A 139 33.28 -25.83 -19.70
CA VAL A 139 32.65 -25.84 -21.04
C VAL A 139 33.26 -24.70 -21.86
N THR A 140 34.24 -25.06 -22.69
CA THR A 140 34.66 -24.28 -23.84
C THR A 140 33.54 -24.24 -24.87
N ASN A 141 33.49 -23.15 -25.63
CA ASN A 141 32.60 -22.88 -26.77
C ASN A 141 31.18 -22.42 -26.41
N LEU A 142 31.00 -21.10 -26.34
CA LEU A 142 30.08 -20.36 -27.21
C LEU A 142 30.57 -18.89 -27.20
N GLY A 143 30.77 -18.32 -28.38
CA GLY A 143 31.40 -17.03 -28.58
C GLY A 143 30.74 -15.90 -27.80
N ILE A 144 31.48 -15.32 -26.86
CA ILE A 144 31.21 -14.00 -26.30
C ILE A 144 32.52 -13.24 -26.47
N MET A 145 32.62 -12.46 -27.55
CA MET A 145 33.62 -11.39 -27.62
C MET A 145 33.36 -10.48 -26.43
N ALA A 146 34.17 -10.60 -25.39
CA ALA A 146 34.28 -9.57 -24.38
C ALA A 146 34.72 -8.29 -25.10
N PRO A 147 34.05 -7.14 -24.91
CA PRO A 147 34.63 -5.88 -25.36
C PRO A 147 35.97 -5.67 -24.62
N PRO A 148 37.05 -5.29 -25.31
CA PRO A 148 38.32 -5.04 -24.66
C PRO A 148 38.17 -3.91 -23.64
N THR A 149 38.58 -4.20 -22.41
CA THR A 149 38.71 -3.26 -21.29
C THR A 149 39.67 -2.14 -21.68
N THR A 150 39.17 -0.97 -22.08
CA THR A 150 40.00 0.22 -22.23
C THR A 150 40.10 0.96 -20.89
N ALA A 151 41.06 0.55 -20.07
CA ALA A 151 41.60 1.36 -18.99
C ALA A 151 43.10 1.54 -19.23
N GLN A 152 43.48 2.63 -19.91
CA GLN A 152 44.85 3.11 -19.85
C GLN A 152 44.88 4.63 -19.62
N LYS A 153 45.32 4.95 -18.41
CA LYS A 153 45.74 6.25 -17.92
C LYS A 153 47.19 6.48 -18.40
N MET A 154 47.40 7.45 -19.28
CA MET A 154 48.71 8.08 -19.50
C MET A 154 48.45 9.60 -19.59
N ARG A 155 48.89 10.43 -18.64
CA ARG A 155 50.25 10.93 -18.38
C ARG A 155 50.90 11.51 -19.63
N ASP A 156 50.75 12.82 -19.81
CA ASP A 156 51.72 13.63 -20.54
C ASP A 156 52.35 14.66 -19.59
N ARG A 157 53.67 14.52 -19.45
CA ARG A 157 54.63 15.52 -18.96
C ARG A 157 55.55 15.81 -20.16
N VAL A 158 55.57 17.03 -20.65
CA VAL A 158 56.66 17.71 -21.38
C VAL A 158 56.24 19.20 -21.40
N SER A 159 57.03 20.24 -21.19
CA SER A 159 58.35 20.54 -20.61
C SER A 159 58.30 22.04 -20.29
#